data_AF-A0A818J7D1-F1
#
_entry.id   AF-A0A818J7D1-F1
#
_cell.length_a   1.000
_cell.length_b   1.000
_cell.length_c   1.000
_cell.angle_alpha   90.00
_cell.angle_beta   90.00
_cell.angle_gamma   90.00
#
_symmetry.space_group_name_H-M   'P 1'
#
loop_
_entity.id
_entity.type
_entity.pdbx_description
1 polymer ?
#
loop_
_entity_poly.entity_id
_entity_poly.type
_entity_poly.pdbx_seq_one_letter_code
_entity_poly.pdbx_strand_id
1 'polypeptide(L)'
;MAATMSLNSSMNDIESIHCRENNLPIVKQRRLTNETIHTQDSSREVLPTNDVILKRNLGSGIFVSPKGVLRGTESVGLCLIIWIASGLVSLLGALCYAEIGTVIPRNGAEIAYMKEGIGSVHERIGEILAYLFNWTSALILKPSSVAILALTFSQYFLSDCSPSEELIKITAILAIRMLSFHL
;
A
#
# COMPACT_ATOMS: atom_id res chain seq x y z
N MET A 1 -15.94 -15.58 46.11
CA MET A 1 -14.80 -16.45 46.51
C MET A 1 -14.08 -17.11 45.33
N ALA A 2 -14.74 -17.46 44.21
CA ALA A 2 -14.04 -18.04 43.05
C ALA A 2 -13.17 -17.03 42.26
N ALA A 3 -13.59 -15.76 42.14
CA ALA A 3 -12.84 -14.73 41.40
C ALA A 3 -11.54 -14.28 42.10
N THR A 4 -11.51 -14.28 43.44
CA THR A 4 -10.32 -13.96 44.24
C THR A 4 -9.24 -15.04 44.14
N MET A 5 -9.61 -16.28 43.80
CA MET A 5 -8.68 -17.40 43.66
C MET A 5 -7.99 -17.43 42.29
N SER A 6 -8.66 -16.94 41.24
CA SER A 6 -8.11 -16.80 39.88
C SER A 6 -7.05 -15.69 39.79
N LEU A 7 -7.30 -14.53 40.42
CA LEU A 7 -6.33 -13.45 40.52
C LEU A 7 -5.10 -13.83 41.35
N ASN A 8 -5.27 -14.59 42.43
CA ASN A 8 -4.15 -15.10 43.22
C ASN A 8 -3.26 -16.07 42.41
N SER A 9 -3.85 -16.87 41.51
CA SER A 9 -3.08 -17.75 40.62
C SER A 9 -2.22 -16.94 39.65
N SER A 10 -2.80 -15.97 38.93
CA SER A 10 -2.02 -15.11 38.02
C SER A 10 -0.99 -14.24 38.73
N MET A 11 -1.24 -13.82 39.97
CA MET A 11 -0.30 -13.00 40.73
C MET A 11 0.87 -13.84 41.29
N ASN A 12 0.63 -15.09 41.69
CA ASN A 12 1.67 -16.06 42.04
C ASN A 12 2.54 -16.42 40.83
N ASP A 13 1.94 -16.53 39.63
CA ASP A 13 2.67 -16.79 38.40
C ASP A 13 3.62 -15.63 38.04
N ILE A 14 3.16 -14.38 38.21
CA ILE A 14 3.96 -13.17 37.98
C ILE A 14 5.12 -13.05 38.99
N GLU A 15 4.87 -13.31 40.28
CA GLU A 15 5.96 -13.34 41.29
C GLU A 15 6.96 -14.47 41.00
N SER A 16 6.50 -15.63 40.53
CA SER A 16 7.39 -16.76 40.19
C SER A 16 8.30 -16.46 38.98
N ILE A 17 7.78 -15.74 37.98
CA ILE A 17 8.54 -15.31 36.80
C ILE A 17 9.56 -14.22 37.19
N HIS A 18 9.14 -13.24 38.00
CA HIS A 18 10.03 -12.17 38.47
C HIS A 18 11.14 -12.68 39.39
N CYS A 19 10.83 -13.64 40.27
CA CYS A 19 11.82 -14.28 41.14
C CYS A 19 12.80 -15.15 40.35
N ARG A 20 12.34 -15.79 39.27
CA ARG A 20 13.21 -16.56 38.37
C ARG A 20 14.14 -15.64 37.59
N GLU A 21 13.64 -14.56 37.01
CA GLU A 21 14.44 -13.62 36.19
C GLU A 21 15.62 -13.03 36.97
N ASN A 22 15.40 -12.62 38.23
CA ASN A 22 16.46 -12.05 39.09
C ASN A 22 17.51 -13.06 39.60
N ASN A 23 17.27 -14.36 39.45
CA ASN A 23 18.20 -15.42 39.84
C ASN A 23 19.00 -16.00 38.65
N LEU A 24 18.79 -15.50 37.44
CA LEU A 24 19.56 -15.93 36.28
C LEU A 24 20.89 -15.14 36.15
N PRO A 25 21.96 -15.77 35.63
CA PRO A 25 23.20 -15.06 35.37
C PRO A 25 22.95 -13.90 34.40
N ILE A 26 23.62 -12.77 34.65
CA ILE A 26 23.44 -11.48 33.98
C ILE A 26 23.49 -11.59 32.43
N VAL A 27 24.22 -12.58 31.90
CA VAL A 27 24.29 -12.90 30.46
C VAL A 27 22.96 -13.40 29.90
N LYS A 28 22.20 -14.19 30.66
CA LYS A 28 20.93 -14.78 30.22
C LYS A 28 19.77 -13.79 30.36
N GLN A 29 19.84 -12.91 31.37
CA GLN A 29 18.93 -11.76 31.50
C GLN A 29 19.15 -10.77 30.34
N ARG A 30 20.40 -10.42 30.02
CA ARG A 30 20.73 -9.60 28.84
C ARG A 30 20.24 -10.23 27.53
N ARG A 31 20.27 -11.56 27.39
CA ARG A 31 19.75 -12.26 26.20
C ARG A 31 18.22 -12.20 26.11
N LEU A 32 17.51 -12.40 27.22
CA LEU A 32 16.04 -12.30 27.28
C LEU A 32 15.56 -10.87 27.06
N THR A 33 16.27 -9.87 27.60
CA THR A 33 16.00 -8.45 27.35
C THR A 33 16.28 -8.09 25.89
N ASN A 34 17.34 -8.63 25.28
CA ASN A 34 17.63 -8.40 23.85
C ASN A 34 16.60 -9.09 22.94
N GLU A 35 16.12 -10.29 23.27
CA GLU A 35 15.07 -11.00 22.51
C GLU A 35 13.71 -10.29 22.64
N THR A 36 13.35 -9.78 23.81
CA THR A 36 12.11 -9.01 24.02
C THR A 36 12.17 -7.63 23.37
N ILE A 37 13.32 -6.94 23.41
CA ILE A 37 13.52 -5.68 22.69
C ILE A 37 13.42 -5.90 21.18
N HIS A 38 14.09 -6.90 20.60
CA HIS A 38 13.98 -7.17 19.15
C HIS A 38 12.56 -7.52 18.70
N THR A 39 11.81 -8.26 19.52
CA THR A 39 10.43 -8.68 19.17
C THR A 39 9.43 -7.52 19.30
N GLN A 40 9.63 -6.65 20.28
CA GLN A 40 8.73 -5.53 20.57
C GLN A 40 9.04 -4.26 19.76
N ASP A 41 10.29 -4.06 19.37
CA ASP A 41 10.73 -3.00 18.43
C ASP A 41 10.25 -3.30 17.01
N SER A 42 10.41 -4.55 16.55
CA SER A 42 9.85 -5.01 15.28
C SER A 42 8.33 -4.80 15.21
N SER A 43 7.59 -5.07 16.29
CA SER A 43 6.14 -4.86 16.32
C SER A 43 5.74 -3.36 16.35
N ARG A 44 6.57 -2.47 16.88
CA ARG A 44 6.30 -1.02 16.92
C ARG A 44 6.67 -0.29 15.63
N GLU A 45 7.65 -0.80 14.88
CA GLU A 45 8.07 -0.25 13.58
C GLU A 45 7.14 -0.70 12.42
N VAL A 46 6.48 -1.86 12.57
CA VAL A 46 5.56 -2.40 11.55
C VAL A 46 4.21 -1.67 11.54
N LEU A 47 3.72 -1.19 12.69
CA LEU A 47 2.42 -0.49 12.86
C LEU A 47 2.28 0.89 12.18
N PRO A 48 3.33 1.71 12.01
CA PRO A 48 3.24 2.90 11.17
C PRO A 48 3.44 2.57 9.69
N THR A 49 4.24 1.53 9.40
CA THR A 49 4.60 1.16 8.02
C THR A 49 3.41 0.59 7.26
N ASN A 50 2.65 -0.32 7.87
CA ASN A 50 1.43 -0.86 7.27
C ASN A 50 0.36 0.22 7.06
N ASP A 51 0.20 1.17 7.97
CA ASP A 51 -0.75 2.27 7.86
C ASP A 51 -0.45 3.18 6.66
N VAL A 52 0.82 3.52 6.44
CA VAL A 52 1.25 4.31 5.26
C VAL A 52 0.99 3.54 3.97
N ILE A 53 1.23 2.23 3.95
CA ILE A 53 0.97 1.38 2.78
C ILE A 53 -0.53 1.30 2.51
N LEU A 54 -1.35 1.06 3.54
CA LEU A 54 -2.80 0.98 3.41
C LEU A 54 -3.37 2.31 2.89
N LYS A 55 -2.92 3.44 3.43
CA LYS A 55 -3.33 4.77 2.97
C LYS A 55 -2.94 5.08 1.52
N ARG A 56 -1.81 4.54 1.04
CA ARG A 56 -1.40 4.71 -0.37
C ARG A 56 -2.23 3.84 -1.33
N ASN A 57 -2.60 2.63 -0.92
CA ASN A 57 -3.32 1.68 -1.78
C ASN A 57 -4.85 1.88 -1.74
N LEU A 58 -5.40 2.33 -0.61
CA LEU A 58 -6.82 2.69 -0.46
C LEU A 58 -7.07 4.09 -1.08
N GLY A 59 -7.03 4.15 -2.41
CA GLY A 59 -7.31 5.37 -3.17
C GLY A 59 -8.81 5.61 -3.41
N SER A 60 -9.14 6.75 -4.03
CA SER A 60 -10.51 7.13 -4.42
C SER A 60 -11.14 6.25 -5.51
N GLY A 61 -10.38 5.30 -6.07
CA GLY A 61 -10.86 4.36 -7.09
C GLY A 61 -12.06 3.54 -6.63
N ILE A 62 -12.21 3.28 -5.32
CA ILE A 62 -13.35 2.55 -4.77
C ILE A 62 -14.71 3.21 -5.07
N PHE A 63 -14.74 4.53 -5.29
CA PHE A 63 -15.97 5.24 -5.61
C PHE A 63 -16.34 5.15 -7.10
N VAL A 64 -15.39 4.82 -7.98
CA VAL A 64 -15.61 4.79 -9.43
C VAL A 64 -15.73 3.37 -9.95
N SER A 65 -14.85 2.48 -9.48
CA SER A 65 -14.68 1.13 -9.99
C SER A 65 -15.94 0.24 -9.89
N PRO A 66 -16.76 0.28 -8.81
CA PRO A 66 -17.93 -0.60 -8.70
C PRO A 66 -18.97 -0.37 -9.81
N LYS A 67 -19.23 0.90 -10.16
CA LYS A 67 -20.16 1.25 -11.25
C LYS A 67 -19.68 0.73 -12.60
N GLY A 68 -18.35 0.74 -12.83
CA GLY A 68 -17.75 0.23 -14.06
C GLY A 68 -17.86 -1.29 -14.19
N VAL A 69 -17.48 -2.02 -13.14
CA VAL A 69 -17.51 -3.49 -13.14
C VAL A 69 -18.95 -4.02 -13.20
N LEU A 70 -19.88 -3.40 -12.48
CA LEU A 70 -21.28 -3.80 -12.49
C LEU A 70 -21.92 -3.63 -13.88
N ARG A 71 -21.60 -2.55 -14.60
CA ARG A 71 -22.06 -2.34 -15.97
C ARG A 71 -21.53 -3.38 -16.96
N GLY A 72 -20.30 -3.86 -16.77
CA GLY A 72 -19.71 -4.87 -17.65
C GLY A 72 -20.18 -6.30 -17.37
N THR A 73 -20.73 -6.54 -16.18
CA THR A 73 -21.01 -7.89 -15.68
C THR A 73 -22.51 -8.17 -15.52
N GLU A 74 -23.32 -7.11 -15.34
CA GLU A 74 -24.78 -7.14 -15.15
C GLU A 74 -25.29 -8.05 -14.00
N SER A 75 -24.38 -8.65 -13.23
CA SER A 75 -24.65 -9.55 -12.11
C SER A 75 -23.75 -9.24 -10.92
N VAL A 76 -24.36 -9.15 -9.74
CA VAL A 76 -23.67 -8.81 -8.48
C VAL A 76 -22.70 -9.91 -8.06
N GLY A 77 -23.06 -11.18 -8.27
CA GLY A 77 -22.21 -12.33 -7.88
C GLY A 77 -20.90 -12.36 -8.66
N LEU A 78 -20.97 -12.15 -9.98
CA LEU A 78 -19.79 -12.08 -10.84
C LEU A 78 -18.95 -10.81 -10.56
N CYS A 79 -19.58 -9.68 -10.22
CA CYS A 79 -18.87 -8.47 -9.80
C CYS A 79 -18.00 -8.72 -8.56
N LEU A 80 -18.52 -9.46 -7.57
CA LEU A 80 -17.75 -9.83 -6.36
C LEU A 80 -16.58 -10.77 -6.67
N ILE A 81 -16.78 -11.74 -7.57
CA ILE A 81 -15.71 -12.65 -8.00
C ILE A 81 -14.58 -11.89 -8.70
N ILE A 82 -14.91 -10.97 -9.62
CA ILE A 82 -13.92 -10.12 -10.31
C ILE A 82 -13.15 -9.27 -9.29
N TRP A 83 -13.83 -8.74 -8.28
CA TRP A 83 -13.20 -7.92 -7.25
C TRP A 83 -12.18 -8.74 -6.44
N ILE A 84 -12.55 -9.93 -5.98
CA ILE A 84 -11.64 -10.85 -5.28
C ILE A 84 -10.48 -11.27 -6.18
N ALA A 85 -10.75 -11.61 -7.45
CA ALA A 85 -9.73 -11.98 -8.40
C ALA A 85 -8.72 -10.84 -8.64
N SER A 86 -9.19 -9.59 -8.74
CA SER A 86 -8.33 -8.42 -8.88
C SER A 86 -7.44 -8.23 -7.65
N GLY A 87 -7.99 -8.40 -6.44
CA GLY A 87 -7.22 -8.34 -5.20
C GLY A 87 -6.13 -9.42 -5.12
N LEU A 88 -6.42 -10.63 -5.59
CA LEU A 88 -5.44 -11.71 -5.64
C LEU A 88 -4.30 -11.41 -6.64
N VAL A 89 -4.63 -10.90 -7.83
CA VAL A 89 -3.61 -10.50 -8.82
C VAL A 89 -2.74 -9.36 -8.28
N SER A 90 -3.33 -8.37 -7.60
CA SER A 90 -2.58 -7.28 -6.96
C SER A 90 -1.67 -7.80 -5.84
N LEU A 91 -2.12 -8.77 -5.04
CA LEU A 91 -1.30 -9.38 -3.99
C LEU A 91 -0.09 -10.12 -4.57
N LEU A 92 -0.30 -10.92 -5.62
CA LEU A 92 0.78 -11.61 -6.31
C LEU A 92 1.79 -10.63 -6.93
N GLY A 93 1.30 -9.55 -7.55
CA GLY A 93 2.14 -8.49 -8.09
C GLY A 93 2.98 -7.79 -7.01
N ALA A 94 2.38 -7.49 -5.85
CA ALA A 94 3.08 -6.89 -4.72
C ALA A 94 4.15 -7.83 -4.15
N LEU A 95 3.90 -9.14 -4.10
CA LEU A 95 4.88 -10.13 -3.64
C LEU A 95 6.08 -10.21 -4.60
N CYS A 96 5.84 -10.31 -5.91
CA CYS A 96 6.91 -10.29 -6.91
C CYS A 96 7.72 -8.99 -6.84
N TYR A 97 7.04 -7.85 -6.64
CA TYR A 97 7.73 -6.56 -6.51
C TYR A 97 8.55 -6.46 -5.21
N ALA A 98 8.09 -7.09 -4.13
CA ALA A 98 8.83 -7.19 -2.88
C ALA A 98 10.09 -8.03 -3.05
N GLU A 99 10.02 -9.18 -3.74
CA GLU A 99 11.19 -10.01 -4.04
C GLU A 99 12.24 -9.21 -4.82
N ILE A 100 11.84 -8.55 -5.92
CA ILE A 100 12.76 -7.73 -6.74
C ILE A 100 13.37 -6.58 -5.92
N GLY A 101 12.56 -5.93 -5.06
CA GLY A 101 13.04 -4.85 -4.20
C GLY A 101 14.06 -5.30 -3.14
N THR A 102 14.04 -6.56 -2.73
CA THR A 102 15.08 -7.12 -1.84
C THR A 102 16.33 -7.58 -2.59
N VAL A 103 16.21 -8.00 -3.84
CA VAL A 103 17.33 -8.48 -4.66
C VAL A 103 18.20 -7.32 -5.17
N ILE A 104 17.59 -6.17 -5.50
CA ILE A 104 18.30 -5.03 -6.10
C ILE A 104 18.14 -3.78 -5.21
N PRO A 105 19.03 -3.57 -4.21
CA PRO A 105 18.98 -2.40 -3.33
C PRO A 105 19.61 -1.16 -4.01
N ARG A 106 19.05 -0.74 -5.14
CA ARG A 106 19.47 0.46 -5.88
C ARG A 106 18.41 1.55 -5.83
N ASN A 107 18.85 2.78 -5.61
CA ASN A 107 17.99 3.96 -5.67
C ASN A 107 17.53 4.19 -7.11
N GLY A 108 16.22 4.25 -7.34
CA GLY A 108 15.64 4.41 -8.69
C GLY A 108 14.40 3.57 -8.97
N ALA A 109 13.99 2.71 -8.03
CA ALA A 109 12.78 1.88 -8.11
C ALA A 109 12.67 1.16 -9.47
N GLU A 110 11.61 1.46 -10.21
CA GLU A 110 11.24 0.83 -11.48
C GLU A 110 12.33 0.98 -12.56
N ILE A 111 13.00 2.14 -12.59
CA ILE A 111 14.08 2.43 -13.55
C ILE A 111 15.33 1.60 -13.21
N ALA A 112 15.62 1.40 -11.93
CA ALA A 112 16.73 0.57 -11.50
C ALA A 112 16.48 -0.91 -11.82
N TYR A 113 15.25 -1.40 -11.64
CA TYR A 113 14.91 -2.78 -11.96
C TYR A 113 15.02 -3.10 -13.45
N MET A 114 14.56 -2.20 -14.33
CA MET A 114 14.72 -2.39 -15.77
C MET A 114 16.19 -2.34 -16.21
N LYS A 115 16.98 -1.41 -15.66
CA LYS A 115 18.41 -1.30 -15.99
C LYS A 115 19.18 -2.55 -15.59
N GLU A 116 18.95 -3.07 -14.38
CA GLU A 116 19.66 -4.26 -13.89
C GLU A 116 19.15 -5.54 -14.57
N GLY A 117 17.84 -5.74 -14.64
CA GLY A 117 17.24 -6.96 -15.19
C GLY A 117 17.47 -7.12 -16.69
N ILE A 118 17.25 -6.06 -17.47
CA ILE A 118 17.34 -6.11 -18.94
C ILE A 118 18.77 -5.79 -19.39
N GLY A 119 19.50 -4.94 -18.66
CA GLY A 119 20.90 -4.66 -18.92
C GLY A 119 21.79 -5.90 -18.81
N SER A 120 21.42 -6.88 -17.96
CA SER A 120 22.10 -8.18 -17.86
C SER A 120 22.04 -9.00 -19.16
N VAL A 121 21.02 -8.80 -20.00
CA VAL A 121 20.89 -9.50 -21.30
C VAL A 121 21.47 -8.65 -22.43
N HIS A 122 21.22 -7.33 -22.43
CA HIS A 122 21.72 -6.42 -23.46
C HIS A 122 21.83 -4.98 -22.92
N GLU A 123 23.04 -4.55 -22.55
CA GLU A 123 23.33 -3.28 -21.87
C GLU A 123 22.69 -2.05 -22.56
N ARG A 124 22.86 -1.90 -23.88
CA ARG A 124 22.32 -0.75 -24.62
C ARG A 124 20.78 -0.71 -24.68
N ILE A 125 20.13 -1.88 -24.76
CA ILE A 125 18.66 -1.94 -24.86
C ILE A 125 18.04 -1.66 -23.48
N GLY A 126 18.69 -2.11 -22.41
CA GLY A 126 18.26 -1.82 -21.03
C GLY A 126 18.19 -0.32 -20.74
N GLU A 127 19.18 0.46 -21.15
CA GLU A 127 19.19 1.92 -20.94
C GLU A 127 18.11 2.64 -21.76
N ILE A 128 17.93 2.27 -23.03
CA ILE A 128 16.94 2.86 -23.93
C ILE A 128 15.53 2.58 -23.40
N LEU A 129 15.26 1.34 -22.97
CA LEU A 129 13.95 0.96 -22.46
C LEU A 129 13.63 1.62 -21.11
N ALA A 130 14.61 1.72 -20.22
CA ALA A 130 14.45 2.45 -18.96
C ALA A 130 14.14 3.94 -19.19
N TYR A 131 14.77 4.56 -20.20
CA TYR A 131 14.47 5.94 -20.59
C TYR A 131 13.06 6.07 -21.17
N LEU A 132 12.69 5.21 -22.13
CA LEU A 132 11.35 5.20 -22.74
C LEU A 132 10.25 4.99 -21.70
N PHE A 133 10.41 4.03 -20.80
CA PHE A 133 9.46 3.78 -19.72
C PHE A 133 9.29 4.99 -18.81
N ASN A 134 10.40 5.65 -18.43
CA ASN A 134 10.32 6.87 -17.63
C ASN A 134 9.60 7.99 -18.38
N TRP A 135 9.86 8.15 -19.68
CA TRP A 135 9.19 9.13 -20.54
C TRP A 135 7.68 8.87 -20.64
N THR A 136 7.29 7.64 -20.94
CA THR A 136 5.89 7.21 -21.01
C THR A 136 5.20 7.35 -19.65
N SER A 137 5.87 6.99 -18.57
CA SER A 137 5.31 7.11 -17.21
C SER A 137 5.09 8.57 -16.82
N ALA A 138 6.04 9.45 -17.16
CA ALA A 138 5.94 10.87 -16.87
C ALA A 138 4.85 11.56 -17.71
N LEU A 139 4.75 11.24 -19.00
CA LEU A 139 3.83 11.93 -19.93
C LEU A 139 2.44 11.32 -20.02
N ILE A 140 2.28 10.03 -19.71
CA ILE A 140 1.00 9.33 -19.88
C ILE A 140 0.43 8.92 -18.54
N LEU A 141 1.15 8.12 -17.75
CA LEU A 141 0.59 7.51 -16.53
C LEU A 141 0.24 8.56 -15.48
N LYS A 142 1.19 9.46 -15.15
CA LYS A 142 0.96 10.49 -14.14
C LYS A 142 -0.18 11.45 -14.50
N PRO A 143 -0.20 12.12 -15.66
CA PRO A 143 -1.28 13.04 -15.99
C PRO A 143 -2.63 12.32 -16.20
N SER A 144 -2.64 11.09 -16.72
CA SER A 144 -3.86 10.30 -16.85
C SER A 144 -4.52 10.03 -15.49
N SER A 145 -3.72 9.66 -14.49
CA SER A 145 -4.24 9.42 -13.12
C SER A 145 -4.91 10.68 -12.55
N VAL A 146 -4.26 11.85 -12.69
CA VAL A 146 -4.80 13.14 -12.24
C VAL A 146 -6.06 13.52 -13.01
N ALA A 147 -6.10 13.29 -14.32
CA ALA A 147 -7.26 13.57 -15.16
C ALA A 147 -8.48 12.72 -14.77
N ILE A 148 -8.30 11.42 -14.54
CA ILE A 148 -9.39 10.52 -14.11
C ILE A 148 -9.95 10.97 -12.75
N LEU A 149 -9.08 11.34 -11.81
CA LEU A 149 -9.48 11.85 -10.51
C LEU A 149 -10.27 13.16 -10.61
N ALA A 150 -9.80 14.11 -11.43
CA ALA A 150 -10.47 15.38 -11.62
C ALA A 150 -11.83 15.23 -12.32
N LEU A 151 -11.93 14.34 -13.33
CA LEU A 151 -13.20 14.03 -13.99
C LEU A 151 -14.19 13.38 -13.03
N THR A 152 -13.72 12.42 -12.25
CA THR A 152 -14.53 11.76 -11.22
C THR A 152 -15.05 12.77 -10.21
N PHE A 153 -14.18 13.65 -9.69
CA PHE A 153 -14.57 14.71 -8.76
C PHE A 153 -15.64 15.61 -9.36
N SER A 154 -15.47 16.06 -10.61
CA SER A 154 -16.45 16.88 -11.33
C SER A 154 -17.81 16.19 -11.45
N GLN A 155 -17.84 14.90 -11.79
CA GLN A 155 -19.07 14.11 -11.91
C GLN A 155 -19.78 13.94 -10.57
N TYR A 156 -19.03 13.73 -9.48
CA TYR A 156 -19.62 13.63 -8.15
C TYR A 156 -20.11 14.99 -7.63
N PHE A 157 -19.38 16.07 -7.87
CA PHE A 157 -19.74 17.41 -7.42
C PHE A 157 -20.99 17.96 -8.12
N LEU A 158 -21.14 17.68 -9.41
CA LEU A 158 -22.28 18.13 -10.21
C LEU A 158 -23.42 17.11 -10.28
N SER A 159 -23.39 16.06 -9.45
CA SER A 159 -24.40 15.00 -9.48
C SER A 159 -25.82 15.48 -9.14
N ASP A 160 -25.95 16.57 -8.36
CA ASP A 160 -27.23 17.17 -7.98
C ASP A 160 -27.84 18.11 -9.03
N CYS A 161 -27.03 18.60 -9.97
CA CYS A 161 -27.44 19.59 -10.97
C CYS A 161 -27.27 18.98 -12.35
N SER A 162 -28.35 18.46 -12.95
CA SER A 162 -28.40 17.82 -14.29
C SER A 162 -27.35 18.38 -15.26
N PRO A 163 -26.16 17.78 -15.35
CA PRO A 163 -25.00 18.53 -15.82
C PRO A 163 -24.93 18.49 -17.34
N SER A 164 -24.81 19.67 -17.97
CA SER A 164 -24.43 19.76 -19.38
C SER A 164 -23.00 19.24 -19.56
N GLU A 165 -22.72 18.55 -20.67
CA GLU A 165 -21.39 17.97 -20.92
C GLU A 165 -20.26 19.01 -20.89
N GLU A 166 -20.59 20.27 -21.22
CA GLU A 166 -19.64 21.38 -21.19
C GLU A 166 -19.26 21.78 -19.77
N LEU A 167 -20.21 21.79 -18.83
CA LEU A 167 -19.97 22.18 -17.44
C LEU A 167 -19.06 21.17 -16.72
N ILE A 168 -19.21 19.88 -17.00
CA ILE A 168 -18.34 18.83 -16.45
C ILE A 168 -16.90 19.03 -16.92
N LYS A 169 -16.70 19.34 -18.21
CA LYS A 169 -15.38 19.56 -18.81
C LYS A 169 -14.70 20.80 -18.24
N ILE A 170 -15.43 21.92 -18.12
CA ILE A 170 -14.90 23.17 -17.56
C ILE A 170 -14.49 22.97 -16.09
N THR A 171 -15.35 22.33 -15.29
CA THR A 171 -15.07 22.06 -13.87
C THR A 171 -13.88 21.13 -13.69
N ALA A 172 -13.73 20.11 -14.55
CA ALA A 172 -12.57 19.22 -14.54
C ALA A 172 -11.27 19.96 -14.91
N ILE A 173 -11.29 20.85 -15.91
CA ILE A 173 -10.12 21.67 -16.29
C ILE A 173 -9.71 22.59 -15.13
N LEU A 174 -10.67 23.24 -14.46
CA LEU A 174 -10.41 24.09 -13.30
C LEU A 174 -9.82 23.28 -12.14
N ALA A 175 -10.35 22.09 -11.87
CA ALA A 175 -9.84 21.20 -10.83
C ALA A 175 -8.41 20.75 -11.11
N ILE A 176 -8.09 20.39 -12.37
CA ILE A 176 -6.71 20.05 -12.77
C ILE A 176 -5.79 21.26 -12.57
N ARG A 177 -6.21 22.46 -12.98
CA ARG A 177 -5.42 23.68 -12.82
C ARG A 177 -5.12 24.01 -11.36
N MET A 178 -6.11 23.87 -10.47
CA MET A 178 -5.94 24.08 -9.04
C MET A 178 -5.00 23.04 -8.42
N LEU A 179 -5.13 21.77 -8.81
CA LEU A 179 -4.26 20.71 -8.32
C LEU A 179 -2.82 20.89 -8.81
N SER A 180 -2.62 21.22 -10.09
CA SER A 180 -1.30 21.54 -10.65
C SER A 180 -0.65 22.79 -10.04
N PHE A 181 -1.42 23.70 -9.47
CA PHE A 181 -0.89 24.89 -8.79
C PHE A 181 -0.46 24.60 -7.34
N HIS A 182 -1.06 23.58 -6.72
CA HIS A 182 -0.78 23.21 -5.34
C HIS A 182 0.34 22.18 -5.18
N LEU A 183 0.57 21.36 -6.23
CA LEU A 183 1.73 20.45 -6.36
C LEU A 183 2.99 21.22 -6.78
#